data_AF-A0A944L7Q6-F1
#
_entry.id   AF-A0A944L7Q6-F1
#
_cell.length_a   1.000
_cell.length_b   1.000
_cell.length_c   1.000
_cell.angle_alpha   90.00
_cell.angle_beta   90.00
_cell.angle_gamma   90.00
#
_symmetry.space_group_name_H-M   'P 1'
#
loop_
_entity.id
_entity.type
_entity.pdbx_description
1 polymer ?
#
loop_
_entity_poly.entity_id
_entity_poly.type
_entity_poly.pdbx_seq_one_letter_code
_entity_poly.pdbx_strand_id
1 'polypeptide(L)'
;MTDKFISLQVSDITVRPRVRELPASFAGFDVLCVAGRDIRDLPLRDRRALLEELATAWSPPLSLSPMTMDRKTAEQWLEDLPAAGLEGLMIKGPEQPYESGKRAWLKLKRRSAVDIV
;
A
#
# COMPACT_ATOMS: atom_id res chain seq x y z
N MET A 1 26.04 5.02 25.84
CA MET A 1 25.42 3.87 25.17
C MET A 1 24.48 4.46 24.12
N THR A 2 24.94 4.44 22.87
CA THR A 2 24.62 5.46 21.87
C THR A 2 23.30 5.17 21.17
N ASP A 3 22.37 6.12 21.29
CA ASP A 3 21.13 6.22 20.56
C ASP A 3 21.44 6.36 19.06
N LYS A 4 21.28 5.28 18.29
CA LYS A 4 21.34 5.30 16.82
C LYS A 4 19.92 5.48 16.28
N PHE A 5 19.34 6.66 16.53
CA PHE A 5 18.29 7.17 15.65
C PHE A 5 18.94 7.46 14.30
N ILE A 6 18.58 6.65 13.29
CA ILE A 6 18.98 6.85 11.91
C ILE A 6 18.31 8.13 11.41
N SER A 7 18.97 9.26 11.64
CA SER A 7 18.70 10.52 10.96
C SER A 7 19.26 10.40 9.53
N LEU A 8 18.42 9.94 8.60
CA LEU A 8 18.72 10.06 7.17
C LEU A 8 18.54 11.52 6.77
N GLN A 9 19.57 12.34 6.95
CA GLN A 9 19.68 13.61 6.24
C GLN A 9 19.92 13.31 4.77
N VAL A 10 18.84 13.30 3.98
CA VAL A 10 18.91 13.10 2.53
C VAL A 10 19.31 14.44 1.90
N SER A 11 20.60 14.62 1.63
CA SER A 11 21.08 15.68 0.73
C SER A 11 20.83 15.28 -0.73
N ASP A 12 20.39 16.20 -1.58
CA ASP A 12 20.11 15.99 -3.02
C ASP A 12 21.23 15.28 -3.80
N ILE A 13 22.48 15.45 -3.37
CA ILE A 13 23.68 14.80 -3.95
C ILE A 13 23.69 13.27 -3.77
N THR A 14 23.01 12.74 -2.75
CA THR A 14 23.06 11.32 -2.36
C THR A 14 21.91 10.50 -2.98
N VAL A 15 20.87 11.16 -3.48
CA VAL A 15 19.67 10.50 -4.02
C VAL A 15 19.98 9.76 -5.33
N ARG A 16 20.69 10.42 -6.27
CA ARG A 16 20.90 9.86 -7.62
C ARG A 16 21.70 8.55 -7.64
N PRO A 17 22.80 8.40 -6.88
CA PRO A 17 23.49 7.11 -6.78
C PRO A 17 22.61 6.02 -6.15
N ARG A 18 21.85 6.37 -5.10
CA ARG A 18 21.06 5.40 -4.33
C ARG A 18 19.87 4.83 -5.10
N VAL A 19 19.26 5.62 -5.99
CA VAL A 19 18.19 5.18 -6.89
C VAL A 19 18.64 4.05 -7.82
N ARG A 20 19.93 4.02 -8.22
CA ARG A 20 20.49 2.94 -9.05
C ARG A 20 20.72 1.66 -8.25
N GLU A 21 21.12 1.79 -6.99
CA GLU A 21 21.41 0.65 -6.10
C GLU A 21 20.13 0.00 -5.55
N LEU A 22 19.11 0.81 -5.28
CA LEU A 22 17.84 0.39 -4.68
C LEU A 22 16.68 1.04 -5.46
N PRO A 23 16.31 0.48 -6.62
CA PRO A 23 15.22 1.03 -7.41
C PRO A 23 13.90 0.96 -6.62
N ALA A 24 13.10 2.01 -6.74
CA ALA A 24 11.77 2.03 -6.14
C ALA A 24 10.82 1.09 -6.89
N SER A 25 9.99 0.37 -6.14
CA SER A 25 8.87 -0.40 -6.68
C SER A 25 7.55 0.32 -6.41
N PHE A 26 6.63 0.24 -7.37
CA PHE A 26 5.32 0.85 -7.27
C PHE A 26 4.24 -0.24 -7.14
N ALA A 27 3.53 -0.25 -6.02
CA ALA A 27 2.39 -1.13 -5.78
C ALA A 27 1.08 -0.32 -5.84
N GLY A 28 0.38 -0.37 -6.97
CA GLY A 28 -0.90 0.32 -7.19
C GLY A 28 -2.06 -0.34 -6.45
N PHE A 29 -2.91 0.44 -5.78
CA PHE A 29 -4.01 -0.09 -4.96
C PHE A 29 -5.39 0.51 -5.26
N ASP A 30 -5.47 1.58 -6.03
CA ASP A 30 -6.71 2.23 -6.46
C ASP A 30 -6.44 3.05 -7.74
N VAL A 31 -7.50 3.42 -8.46
CA VAL A 31 -7.46 4.31 -9.61
C VAL A 31 -8.59 5.31 -9.50
N LEU A 32 -8.27 6.60 -9.62
CA LEU A 32 -9.23 7.68 -9.39
C LEU A 32 -9.68 8.36 -10.69
N CYS A 33 -8.93 8.16 -11.78
CA CYS A 33 -9.22 8.71 -13.09
C CYS A 33 -8.69 7.78 -14.18
N VAL A 34 -9.48 7.59 -15.24
CA VAL A 34 -9.09 6.80 -16.42
C VAL A 34 -9.45 7.57 -17.67
N ALA A 35 -8.49 7.73 -18.59
CA ALA A 35 -8.66 8.46 -19.85
C ALA A 35 -9.30 9.86 -19.67
N GLY A 36 -8.90 10.59 -18.62
CA GLY A 36 -9.40 11.93 -18.32
C GLY A 36 -10.78 11.97 -17.64
N ARG A 37 -11.41 10.82 -17.37
CA ARG A 37 -12.67 10.76 -16.61
C ARG A 37 -12.40 10.48 -15.15
N ASP A 38 -12.88 11.36 -14.29
CA ASP A 38 -12.94 11.13 -12.84
C ASP A 38 -13.92 10.00 -12.53
N ILE A 39 -13.46 9.03 -11.75
CA ILE A 39 -14.23 7.83 -11.38
C ILE A 39 -14.26 7.63 -9.86
N ARG A 40 -13.96 8.68 -9.09
CA ARG A 40 -13.97 8.61 -7.61
C ARG A 40 -15.34 8.22 -7.05
N ASP A 41 -16.42 8.57 -7.73
CA ASP A 41 -17.78 8.24 -7.31
C ASP A 41 -18.16 6.77 -7.54
N LEU A 42 -17.38 6.02 -8.33
CA LEU A 42 -17.62 4.60 -8.53
C LEU A 42 -17.30 3.80 -7.25
N PRO A 43 -17.99 2.68 -6.99
CA PRO A 43 -17.60 1.69 -6.00
C PRO A 43 -16.13 1.25 -6.12
N LEU A 44 -15.46 0.95 -5.00
CA LEU A 44 -14.08 0.44 -5.02
C LEU A 44 -13.93 -0.82 -5.87
N ARG A 45 -14.94 -1.71 -5.90
CA ARG A 45 -14.92 -2.91 -6.76
C ARG A 45 -14.74 -2.58 -8.24
N ASP A 46 -15.40 -1.52 -8.71
CA ASP A 46 -15.40 -1.14 -10.13
C ASP A 46 -14.10 -0.41 -10.47
N ARG A 47 -13.64 0.49 -9.57
CA ARG A 47 -12.31 1.11 -9.71
C ARG A 47 -11.22 0.04 -9.71
N ARG A 48 -11.33 -0.98 -8.86
CA ARG A 48 -10.35 -2.08 -8.84
C ARG A 48 -10.31 -2.85 -10.15
N ALA A 49 -11.47 -3.19 -10.72
CA ALA A 49 -11.53 -3.87 -12.01
C ALA A 49 -10.85 -3.05 -13.13
N LEU A 50 -11.09 -1.73 -13.16
CA LEU A 50 -10.42 -0.82 -14.10
C LEU A 50 -8.91 -0.76 -13.87
N LEU A 51 -8.46 -0.74 -12.61
CA LEU A 51 -7.04 -0.78 -12.27
C LEU A 51 -6.38 -2.09 -12.72
N GLU A 52 -7.06 -3.22 -12.55
CA GLU A 52 -6.59 -4.54 -12.99
C GLU A 52 -6.47 -4.60 -14.52
N GLU A 53 -7.45 -4.04 -15.25
CA GLU A 53 -7.38 -3.91 -16.70
C GLU A 53 -6.17 -3.08 -17.14
N LEU A 54 -5.93 -1.91 -16.53
CA LEU A 54 -4.76 -1.08 -16.80
C LEU A 54 -3.44 -1.81 -16.49
N ALA A 55 -3.42 -2.60 -15.42
CA ALA A 55 -2.24 -3.33 -14.97
C ALA A 55 -1.85 -4.51 -15.87
N THR A 56 -2.72 -4.93 -16.80
CA THR A 56 -2.35 -5.95 -17.80
C THR A 56 -1.16 -5.55 -18.67
N ALA A 57 -0.96 -4.24 -18.86
CA ALA A 57 0.18 -3.70 -19.60
C ALA A 57 1.40 -3.39 -18.71
N TRP A 58 1.33 -3.64 -17.40
CA TRP A 58 2.41 -3.33 -16.47
C TRP A 58 3.48 -4.42 -16.46
N SER A 59 4.70 -4.01 -16.18
CA SER A 59 5.83 -4.88 -15.91
C SER A 59 6.59 -4.39 -14.68
N PRO A 60 7.38 -5.25 -14.02
CA PRO A 60 8.21 -4.82 -12.90
C PRO A 60 9.03 -3.57 -13.24
N PRO A 61 9.14 -2.59 -12.32
CA PRO A 61 8.81 -2.70 -10.90
C PRO A 61 7.40 -2.20 -10.53
N LEU A 62 6.47 -2.14 -11.50
CA LEU A 62 5.07 -1.83 -11.27
C LEU A 62 4.29 -3.12 -11.00
N SER A 63 3.50 -3.11 -9.93
CA SER A 63 2.63 -4.22 -9.56
C SER A 63 1.35 -3.71 -8.92
N LEU A 64 0.36 -4.59 -8.79
CA LEU A 64 -0.79 -4.31 -7.94
C LEU A 64 -0.49 -4.70 -6.50
N SER A 65 -0.97 -3.90 -5.55
CA SER A 65 -1.13 -4.37 -4.18
C SER A 65 -2.07 -5.59 -4.18
N PRO A 66 -1.70 -6.68 -3.51
CA PRO A 66 -2.60 -7.80 -3.27
C PRO A 66 -3.87 -7.33 -2.56
N MET A 67 -4.99 -7.97 -2.88
CA MET A 67 -6.24 -7.81 -2.15
C MET A 67 -7.00 -9.12 -2.11
N THR A 68 -7.86 -9.26 -1.11
CA THR A 68 -8.76 -10.40 -0.97
C THR A 68 -10.11 -9.93 -0.44
N MET A 69 -11.17 -10.61 -0.88
CA MET A 69 -12.52 -10.48 -0.30
C MET A 69 -12.82 -11.60 0.70
N ASP A 70 -11.94 -12.61 0.78
CA ASP A 70 -12.07 -13.71 1.74
C ASP A 70 -11.46 -13.32 3.08
N ARG A 71 -12.31 -13.36 4.11
CA ARG A 71 -11.93 -13.04 5.49
C ARG A 71 -10.84 -13.97 6.00
N LYS A 72 -10.91 -15.27 5.69
CA LYS A 72 -9.94 -16.24 6.18
C LYS A 72 -8.54 -15.94 5.60
N THR A 73 -8.48 -15.65 4.31
CA THR A 73 -7.26 -15.19 3.65
C THR A 73 -6.73 -13.89 4.28
N ALA A 74 -7.60 -12.93 4.62
CA ALA A 74 -7.17 -11.70 5.28
C ALA A 74 -6.60 -11.96 6.68
N GLU A 75 -7.22 -12.83 7.48
CA GLU A 75 -6.72 -13.22 8.80
C GLU A 75 -5.34 -13.89 8.69
N GLN A 76 -5.17 -14.82 7.74
CA GLN A 76 -3.89 -15.44 7.41
C GLN A 76 -2.83 -14.38 7.06
N TRP A 77 -3.17 -13.39 6.22
CA TRP A 77 -2.25 -12.31 5.86
C TRP A 77 -1.83 -11.47 7.06
N LEU A 78 -2.73 -11.21 8.01
CA LEU A 78 -2.42 -10.45 9.22
C LEU A 78 -1.43 -11.19 10.13
N GLU A 79 -1.46 -12.52 10.11
CA GLU A 79 -0.56 -13.39 10.88
C GLU A 79 0.82 -13.52 10.23
N ASP A 80 0.86 -13.79 8.92
CA ASP A 80 2.05 -14.25 8.22
C ASP A 80 2.89 -13.11 7.61
N LEU A 81 2.25 -12.07 7.08
CA LEU A 81 2.94 -11.00 6.35
C LEU A 81 3.84 -10.06 7.19
N PRO A 82 3.67 -9.91 8.51
CA PRO A 82 4.64 -9.18 9.33
C PRO A 82 6.07 -9.73 9.23
N ALA A 83 6.24 -11.03 9.03
CA ALA A 83 7.56 -11.64 8.80
C ALA A 83 8.22 -11.18 7.49
N ALA A 84 7.40 -10.75 6.51
CA ALA A 84 7.83 -10.16 5.26
C ALA A 84 7.98 -8.62 5.32
N GLY A 85 7.88 -8.02 6.52
CA GLY A 85 8.00 -6.58 6.73
C GLY A 85 6.74 -5.76 6.43
N LEU A 86 5.59 -6.41 6.22
CA LEU A 86 4.31 -5.71 6.03
C LEU A 86 3.67 -5.36 7.38
N GLU A 87 3.30 -4.10 7.53
CA GLU A 87 2.83 -3.56 8.82
C GLU A 87 1.44 -4.05 9.24
N GLY A 88 0.60 -4.41 8.27
CA GLY A 88 -0.79 -4.82 8.50
C GLY A 88 -1.66 -4.62 7.27
N LEU A 89 -2.97 -4.56 7.50
CA LEU A 89 -3.99 -4.54 6.46
C LEU A 89 -4.69 -3.18 6.37
N MET A 90 -5.06 -2.82 5.16
CA MET A 90 -6.02 -1.76 4.88
C MET A 90 -7.37 -2.41 4.57
N ILE A 91 -8.40 -2.06 5.32
CA ILE A 91 -9.76 -2.57 5.14
C ILE A 91 -10.60 -1.46 4.51
N LYS A 92 -11.26 -1.79 3.40
CA LYS A 92 -12.05 -0.87 2.58
C LYS A 92 -13.37 -1.53 2.21
N GLY A 93 -14.46 -0.75 2.19
CA GLY A 93 -15.75 -1.27 1.72
C GLY A 93 -15.75 -1.45 0.19
N PRO A 94 -16.24 -2.57 -0.37
CA PRO A 94 -16.29 -2.76 -1.82
C PRO A 94 -17.22 -1.76 -2.52
N GLU A 95 -18.29 -1.32 -1.84
CA GLU A 95 -19.25 -0.32 -2.36
C GLU A 95 -18.82 1.12 -2.11
N GLN A 96 -17.66 1.32 -1.48
CA GLN A 96 -17.28 2.62 -0.99
C GLN A 96 -16.72 3.48 -2.14
N PRO A 97 -17.31 4.66 -2.42
CA PRO A 97 -16.68 5.64 -3.29
C PRO A 97 -15.40 6.17 -2.66
N TYR A 98 -14.55 6.80 -3.46
CA TYR A 98 -13.34 7.45 -2.96
C TYR A 98 -13.67 8.80 -2.34
N GLU A 99 -13.53 8.91 -1.03
CA GLU A 99 -13.83 10.13 -0.28
C GLU A 99 -12.56 10.94 0.00
N SER A 100 -12.29 11.93 -0.85
CA SER A 100 -11.10 12.79 -0.72
C SER A 100 -11.04 13.49 0.64
N GLY A 101 -9.88 13.41 1.30
CA GLY A 101 -9.63 14.06 2.59
C GLY A 101 -10.28 13.39 3.80
N LYS A 102 -11.07 12.31 3.61
CA LYS A 102 -11.73 11.60 4.72
C LYS A 102 -10.93 10.40 5.18
N ARG A 103 -10.98 10.14 6.50
CA ARG A 103 -10.42 8.93 7.12
C ARG A 103 -11.38 7.75 7.01
N ALA A 104 -11.76 7.42 5.78
CA ALA A 104 -12.87 6.51 5.50
C ALA A 104 -12.47 5.02 5.46
N TRP A 105 -11.16 4.72 5.39
CA TRP A 105 -10.61 3.37 5.41
C TRP A 105 -10.01 3.03 6.77
N LEU A 106 -10.09 1.76 7.15
CA LEU A 106 -9.55 1.27 8.41
C LEU A 106 -8.15 0.70 8.20
N LYS A 107 -7.24 0.98 9.13
CA LYS A 107 -5.91 0.39 9.16
C LYS A 107 -5.81 -0.54 10.35
N LEU A 108 -5.65 -1.83 10.09
CA LEU A 108 -5.47 -2.87 11.08
C LEU A 108 -4.00 -3.25 11.14
N LYS A 109 -3.35 -3.01 12.29
CA LYS A 109 -1.94 -3.34 12.52
C LYS A 109 -1.83 -4.29 13.70
N ARG A 110 -0.90 -5.24 13.63
CA ARG A 110 -0.51 -6.03 14.80
C ARG A 110 0.38 -5.17 15.70
N ARG A 111 0.07 -5.12 16.99
CA ARG A 111 0.94 -4.54 18.01
C ARG A 111 1.49 -5.66 18.87
N SER A 112 2.80 -5.72 19.04
CA SER A 112 3.44 -6.47 20.11
C SER A 112 3.78 -5.50 21.25
N ALA A 113 3.59 -5.98 22.48
CA ALA A 113 4.05 -5.30 23.68
C ALA A 113 5.19 -6.13 24.27
N VAL A 114 6.21 -5.44 24.76
CA VAL A 114 7.34 -6.04 25.47
C VAL A 114 7.54 -5.24 26.74
N ASP A 115 7.55 -5.93 27.87
CA ASP A 115 7.88 -5.32 29.15
C ASP A 115 9.39 -5.17 29.26
N ILE A 116 9.84 -3.99 29.69
CA ILE A 116 11.25 -3.65 29.84
C ILE A 116 11.57 -3.40 31.33
N VAL A 117 12.77 -3.78 31.76
CA VAL A 117 13.32 -3.58 33.11
C VAL A 117 14.53 -2.67 33.05
#